data_AF-A0AAU5YK79-F1
#
_entry.id   AF-A0AAU5YK79-F1
#
_cell.length_a   1.000
_cell.length_b   1.000
_cell.length_c   1.000
_cell.angle_alpha   90.00
_cell.angle_beta   90.00
_cell.angle_gamma   90.00
#
_symmetry.space_group_name_H-M   'P 1'
#
loop_
_entity.id
_entity.type
_entity.pdbx_description
1 polymer ?
#
loop_
_entity_poly.entity_id
_entity_poly.type
_entity_poly.pdbx_seq_one_letter_code
_entity_poly.pdbx_strand_id
1 'polypeptide(L)'
;MIPEFDVDIRRDYDLKTLLTGLSAEDVARGFTEHHEYECLGLPSWEEAAECLTEEAAFLERAGKSDAPDGVEALLDELRDADDIGYAELMAYTFRWNDVGVAGLSLALSAARIATFYSCSSGLDKRHHAYHPMVGAVPDPERAGLLVRLIETHGCGVGQKYGRWYINGSSIKDMHALGRAVLLARDTFDALPQPAWTEGLTELLEELADE
;
A
#
# COMPACT_ATOMS: atom_id res chain seq x y z
N MET A 1 -5.48 -20.31 -5.85
CA MET A 1 -6.48 -19.74 -4.92
C MET A 1 -5.88 -18.53 -4.24
N ILE A 2 -6.67 -17.63 -3.65
CA ILE A 2 -6.13 -16.51 -2.86
C ILE A 2 -5.95 -16.98 -1.41
N PRO A 3 -4.75 -16.85 -0.80
CA PRO A 3 -4.54 -17.21 0.60
C PRO A 3 -5.39 -16.40 1.58
N GLU A 4 -5.79 -17.05 2.67
CA GLU A 4 -6.39 -16.43 3.85
C GLU A 4 -5.50 -16.73 5.06
N PHE A 5 -5.35 -15.73 5.93
CA PHE A 5 -4.46 -15.75 7.08
C PHE A 5 -5.28 -15.59 8.37
N ASP A 6 -4.92 -16.36 9.39
CA ASP A 6 -5.49 -16.23 10.74
C ASP A 6 -4.89 -15.01 11.43
N VAL A 7 -5.53 -13.85 11.24
CA VAL A 7 -5.11 -12.56 11.80
C VAL A 7 -6.14 -12.09 12.81
N ASP A 8 -5.67 -11.77 14.01
CA ASP A 8 -6.50 -11.07 14.99
C ASP A 8 -6.65 -9.59 14.60
N ILE A 9 -7.78 -9.26 13.97
CA ILE A 9 -8.10 -7.91 13.52
C ILE A 9 -8.32 -6.99 14.72
N ARG A 10 -7.23 -6.32 15.12
CA ARG A 10 -7.19 -5.37 16.23
C ARG A 10 -7.16 -3.93 15.76
N ARG A 11 -7.54 -3.05 16.69
CA ARG A 11 -7.52 -1.59 16.56
C ARG A 11 -6.67 -1.05 17.69
N ASP A 12 -5.37 -1.15 17.53
CA ASP A 12 -4.39 -0.78 18.54
C ASP A 12 -3.60 0.43 18.05
N TYR A 13 -4.20 1.61 18.26
CA TYR A 13 -3.64 2.89 17.85
C TYR A 13 -4.06 4.01 18.83
N ASP A 14 -3.26 5.08 18.85
CA ASP A 14 -3.55 6.33 19.54
C ASP A 14 -3.21 7.51 18.64
N LEU A 15 -4.25 8.25 18.24
CA LEU A 15 -4.13 9.43 17.38
C LEU A 15 -3.22 10.52 17.97
N LYS A 16 -3.04 10.55 19.29
CA LYS A 16 -2.19 11.54 19.97
C LYS A 16 -0.70 11.22 19.88
N THR A 17 -0.35 9.97 19.55
CA THR A 17 1.03 9.51 19.47
C THR A 17 1.43 9.16 18.05
N LEU A 18 0.64 9.59 17.06
CA LEU A 18 1.01 9.55 15.65
C LEU A 18 2.33 10.28 15.41
N LEU A 19 3.13 9.75 14.51
CA LEU A 19 4.32 10.43 14.01
C LEU A 19 3.84 11.63 13.20
N THR A 20 4.02 12.82 13.76
CA THR A 20 3.71 14.09 13.09
C THR A 20 4.99 14.81 12.72
N GLY A 21 4.96 15.58 11.64
CA GLY A 21 6.08 16.45 11.26
C GLY A 21 7.16 15.76 10.43
N LEU A 22 6.78 14.74 9.64
CA LEU A 22 7.62 14.31 8.52
C LEU A 22 7.93 15.51 7.63
N SER A 23 9.17 15.58 7.16
CA SER A 23 9.61 16.49 6.09
C SER A 23 9.54 15.78 4.73
N ALA A 24 9.66 16.55 3.65
CA ALA A 24 9.78 15.98 2.31
C ALA A 24 11.03 15.10 2.18
N GLU A 25 12.15 15.44 2.83
CA GLU A 25 13.37 14.64 2.84
C GLU A 25 13.17 13.30 3.57
N ASP A 26 12.45 13.29 4.70
CA ASP A 26 12.11 12.05 5.40
C ASP A 26 11.32 11.12 4.47
N VAL A 27 10.29 11.64 3.80
CA VAL A 27 9.42 10.91 2.87
C VAL A 27 10.18 10.41 1.64
N ALA A 28 10.98 11.27 1.01
CA ALA A 28 11.76 10.93 -0.18
C ALA A 28 12.73 9.77 0.08
N ARG A 29 13.35 9.74 1.27
CA ARG A 29 14.26 8.67 1.69
C ARG A 29 13.56 7.45 2.29
N GLY A 30 12.22 7.41 2.20
CA GLY A 30 11.38 6.28 2.61
C GLY A 30 11.09 6.16 4.10
N PHE A 31 11.85 6.83 4.98
CA PHE A 31 11.76 6.75 6.45
C PHE A 31 11.55 5.31 7.00
N THR A 32 12.06 4.31 6.27
CA THR A 32 11.84 2.89 6.53
C THR A 32 12.86 2.31 7.50
N GLU A 33 12.48 1.25 8.23
CA GLU A 33 13.44 0.39 8.94
C GLU A 33 13.99 -0.73 8.04
N HIS A 34 13.44 -0.89 6.83
CA HIS A 34 13.75 -1.95 5.87
C HIS A 34 14.04 -1.32 4.51
N HIS A 35 15.26 -1.56 4.00
CA HIS A 35 15.87 -0.89 2.84
C HIS A 35 15.19 -1.12 1.47
N GLU A 36 14.08 -1.87 1.41
CA GLU A 36 13.53 -2.37 0.14
C GLU A 36 12.28 -1.62 -0.35
N TYR A 37 11.68 -0.74 0.47
CA TYR A 37 10.53 0.05 0.04
C TYR A 37 10.95 1.42 -0.49
N GLU A 38 10.53 1.74 -1.70
CA GLU A 38 10.77 3.04 -2.34
C GLU A 38 9.59 4.00 -2.13
N CYS A 39 9.89 5.29 -2.03
CA CYS A 39 8.86 6.31 -1.93
C CYS A 39 7.99 6.34 -3.20
N LEU A 40 6.68 6.24 -3.05
CA LEU A 40 5.73 6.32 -4.17
C LEU A 40 5.55 7.74 -4.71
N GLY A 41 6.10 8.73 -4.03
CA GLY A 41 5.93 10.15 -4.33
C GLY A 41 4.49 10.63 -4.11
N LEU A 42 3.97 11.38 -5.07
CA LEU A 42 2.63 11.98 -5.03
C LEU A 42 1.76 11.44 -6.18
N PRO A 43 1.43 10.14 -6.20
CA PRO A 43 0.60 9.60 -7.27
C PRO A 43 -0.76 10.32 -7.29
N SER A 44 -1.31 10.41 -8.48
CA SER A 44 -2.65 10.90 -8.73
C SER A 44 -3.71 9.85 -8.33
N TRP A 45 -4.94 10.29 -8.14
CA TRP A 45 -6.08 9.38 -7.97
C TRP A 45 -6.35 8.51 -9.20
N GLU A 46 -5.94 8.97 -10.39
CA GLU A 46 -6.04 8.21 -11.64
C GLU A 46 -5.06 7.03 -11.64
N GLU A 47 -3.79 7.27 -11.31
CA GLU A 47 -2.79 6.19 -11.14
C GLU A 47 -3.24 5.17 -10.09
N ALA A 48 -3.79 5.63 -8.95
CA ALA A 48 -4.33 4.72 -7.94
C ALA A 48 -5.53 3.89 -8.47
N ALA A 49 -6.40 4.50 -9.27
CA ALA A 49 -7.56 3.83 -9.86
C ALA A 49 -7.17 2.80 -10.94
N GLU A 50 -6.19 3.12 -11.78
CA GLU A 50 -5.61 2.22 -12.76
C GLU A 50 -4.98 1.01 -12.08
N CYS A 51 -4.11 1.25 -11.08
CA CYS A 51 -3.50 0.19 -10.29
C CYS A 51 -4.54 -0.72 -9.64
N LEU A 52 -5.56 -0.16 -8.98
CA LEU A 52 -6.67 -0.94 -8.40
C LEU A 52 -7.49 -1.70 -9.46
N THR A 53 -7.58 -1.20 -10.69
CA THR A 53 -8.32 -1.91 -11.74
C THR A 53 -7.54 -3.11 -12.25
N GLU A 54 -6.24 -2.93 -12.51
CA GLU A 54 -5.34 -4.01 -12.91
C GLU A 54 -5.18 -5.05 -11.79
N GLU A 55 -5.02 -4.60 -10.53
CA GLU A 55 -4.94 -5.48 -9.37
C GLU A 55 -6.22 -6.32 -9.22
N ALA A 56 -7.41 -5.74 -9.41
CA ALA A 56 -8.66 -6.49 -9.38
C ALA A 56 -8.72 -7.59 -10.46
N ALA A 57 -8.31 -7.28 -11.69
CA ALA A 57 -8.25 -8.25 -12.78
C ALA A 57 -7.24 -9.38 -12.48
N PHE A 58 -6.08 -9.01 -11.92
CA PHE A 58 -5.05 -9.94 -11.50
C PHE A 58 -5.55 -10.88 -10.40
N LEU A 59 -6.17 -10.34 -9.35
CA LEU A 59 -6.74 -11.12 -8.24
C LEU A 59 -7.87 -12.05 -8.71
N GLU A 60 -8.67 -11.64 -9.70
CA GLU A 60 -9.67 -12.53 -10.30
C GLU A 60 -9.02 -13.72 -11.00
N ARG A 61 -7.96 -13.50 -11.80
CA ARG A 61 -7.23 -14.57 -12.48
C ARG A 61 -6.53 -15.49 -11.47
N ALA A 62 -5.82 -14.92 -10.49
CA ALA A 62 -5.16 -15.66 -9.41
C ALA A 62 -6.16 -16.49 -8.57
N GLY A 63 -7.38 -15.97 -8.35
CA GLY A 63 -8.44 -16.67 -7.66
C GLY A 63 -8.92 -17.95 -8.35
N LYS A 64 -8.72 -18.07 -9.67
CA LYS A 64 -9.06 -19.26 -10.48
C LYS A 64 -7.93 -20.28 -10.55
N SER A 65 -6.75 -19.97 -10.03
CA SER A 65 -5.61 -20.89 -9.99
C SER A 65 -5.84 -22.03 -9.00
N ASP A 66 -5.39 -23.24 -9.34
CA ASP A 66 -5.36 -24.40 -8.41
C ASP A 66 -4.12 -24.39 -7.51
N ALA A 67 -3.18 -23.46 -7.72
CA ALA A 67 -2.01 -23.32 -6.85
C ALA A 67 -2.42 -22.84 -5.44
N PRO A 68 -1.70 -23.27 -4.38
CA PRO A 68 -1.95 -22.82 -3.01
C PRO A 68 -1.91 -21.30 -2.88
N ASP A 69 -0.96 -20.67 -3.57
CA ASP A 69 -0.87 -19.23 -3.74
C ASP A 69 -1.02 -18.90 -5.23
N GLY A 70 -2.21 -18.42 -5.60
CA GLY A 70 -2.54 -18.10 -6.98
C GLY A 70 -1.88 -16.83 -7.49
N VAL A 71 -1.48 -15.91 -6.60
CA VAL A 71 -0.82 -14.66 -7.00
C VAL A 71 0.63 -14.96 -7.36
N GLU A 72 1.35 -15.62 -6.46
CA GLU A 72 2.74 -16.03 -6.70
C GLU A 72 2.85 -16.92 -7.95
N ALA A 73 1.98 -17.92 -8.08
CA ALA A 73 1.99 -18.80 -9.25
C ALA A 73 1.76 -18.04 -10.56
N LEU A 74 0.91 -17.00 -10.55
CA LEU A 74 0.64 -16.18 -11.71
C LEU A 74 1.79 -15.21 -12.02
N LEU A 75 2.42 -14.63 -10.99
CA LEU A 75 3.61 -13.79 -11.15
C LEU A 75 4.80 -14.59 -11.71
N ASP A 76 5.03 -15.81 -11.18
CA ASP A 76 6.05 -16.71 -11.69
C ASP A 76 5.76 -17.11 -13.15
N GLU A 77 4.52 -17.43 -13.51
CA GLU A 77 4.12 -17.73 -14.89
C GLU A 77 4.39 -16.54 -15.83
N LEU A 78 4.04 -15.32 -15.41
CA LEU A 78 4.25 -14.11 -16.19
C LEU A 78 5.75 -13.83 -16.39
N ARG A 79 6.55 -13.92 -15.32
CA ARG A 79 8.01 -13.71 -15.40
C ARG A 79 8.67 -14.73 -16.32
N ASP A 80 8.30 -16.00 -16.20
CA ASP A 80 8.89 -17.07 -17.02
C ASP A 80 8.49 -16.96 -18.50
N ALA A 81 7.30 -16.41 -18.80
CA ALA A 81 6.81 -16.21 -20.16
C ALA A 81 7.34 -14.94 -20.82
N ASP A 82 7.40 -13.83 -20.08
CA ASP A 82 7.82 -12.51 -20.57
C ASP A 82 8.40 -11.67 -19.41
N ASP A 83 9.71 -11.83 -19.19
CA ASP A 83 10.44 -11.12 -18.13
C ASP A 83 10.39 -9.60 -18.29
N ILE A 84 10.37 -9.09 -19.53
CA ILE A 84 10.27 -7.64 -19.81
C ILE A 84 8.86 -7.16 -19.47
N GLY A 85 7.81 -7.83 -19.96
CA GLY A 85 6.43 -7.48 -19.65
C GLY A 85 6.12 -7.57 -18.15
N TYR A 86 6.70 -8.55 -17.45
CA TYR A 86 6.66 -8.65 -15.99
C TYR A 86 7.30 -7.42 -15.33
N ALA A 87 8.52 -7.05 -15.74
CA ALA A 87 9.21 -5.89 -15.18
C ALA A 87 8.45 -4.58 -15.44
N GLU A 88 7.88 -4.40 -16.64
CA GLU A 88 7.06 -3.23 -16.98
C GLU A 88 5.77 -3.18 -16.14
N LEU A 89 5.09 -4.32 -15.96
CA LEU A 89 3.92 -4.41 -15.10
C LEU A 89 4.25 -4.00 -13.66
N MET A 90 5.30 -4.58 -13.08
CA MET A 90 5.71 -4.29 -11.72
C MET A 90 6.18 -2.83 -11.57
N ALA A 91 6.98 -2.31 -12.50
CA ALA A 91 7.51 -0.95 -12.42
C ALA A 91 6.42 0.12 -12.61
N TYR A 92 5.61 0.00 -13.66
CA TYR A 92 4.71 1.08 -14.07
C TYR A 92 3.31 0.97 -13.45
N THR A 93 2.80 -0.24 -13.23
CA THR A 93 1.45 -0.45 -12.70
C THR A 93 1.46 -0.60 -11.18
N PHE A 94 2.33 -1.48 -10.66
CA PHE A 94 2.36 -1.77 -9.22
C PHE A 94 3.42 -0.98 -8.45
N ARG A 95 4.26 -0.20 -9.15
CA ARG A 95 5.33 0.62 -8.56
C ARG A 95 6.21 -0.20 -7.60
N TRP A 96 6.58 -1.40 -8.04
CA TRP A 96 7.34 -2.41 -7.31
C TRP A 96 6.74 -2.85 -5.97
N ASN A 97 5.47 -2.54 -5.70
CA ASN A 97 4.74 -3.11 -4.58
C ASN A 97 4.19 -4.49 -4.93
N ASP A 98 4.01 -5.31 -3.90
CA ASP A 98 3.33 -6.59 -4.03
C ASP A 98 1.89 -6.43 -4.53
N VAL A 99 1.50 -7.31 -5.45
CA VAL A 99 0.13 -7.40 -5.95
C VAL A 99 -0.83 -7.81 -4.84
N GLY A 100 -1.93 -7.08 -4.72
CA GLY A 100 -2.95 -7.25 -3.67
C GLY A 100 -2.84 -6.24 -2.53
N VAL A 101 -1.74 -5.49 -2.47
CA VAL A 101 -1.54 -4.36 -1.54
C VAL A 101 -1.05 -3.09 -2.24
N ALA A 102 -0.53 -3.19 -3.48
CA ALA A 102 -0.09 -2.06 -4.29
C ALA A 102 -1.18 -0.99 -4.46
N GLY A 103 -2.41 -1.41 -4.81
CA GLY A 103 -3.51 -0.47 -5.02
C GLY A 103 -3.88 0.30 -3.75
N LEU A 104 -3.80 -0.33 -2.58
CA LEU A 104 -3.99 0.36 -1.29
C LEU A 104 -2.86 1.34 -1.02
N SER A 105 -1.60 0.96 -1.21
CA SER A 105 -0.44 1.84 -1.02
C SER A 105 -0.56 3.10 -1.89
N LEU A 106 -0.86 2.95 -3.19
CA LEU A 106 -1.05 4.09 -4.09
C LEU A 106 -2.25 4.95 -3.69
N ALA A 107 -3.38 4.35 -3.30
CA ALA A 107 -4.55 5.10 -2.85
C ALA A 107 -4.26 5.91 -1.57
N LEU A 108 -3.48 5.37 -0.63
CA LEU A 108 -3.04 6.08 0.57
C LEU A 108 -2.09 7.24 0.22
N SER A 109 -1.12 7.02 -0.66
CA SER A 109 -0.21 8.08 -1.11
C SER A 109 -0.96 9.20 -1.87
N ALA A 110 -1.94 8.84 -2.71
CA ALA A 110 -2.82 9.79 -3.38
C ALA A 110 -3.65 10.60 -2.36
N ALA A 111 -4.11 9.95 -1.29
CA ALA A 111 -4.76 10.59 -0.14
C ALA A 111 -3.83 11.46 0.72
N ARG A 112 -2.56 11.62 0.33
CA ARG A 112 -1.50 12.32 1.08
C ARG A 112 -1.24 11.71 2.44
N ILE A 113 -1.21 10.38 2.48
CA ILE A 113 -0.75 9.58 3.62
C ILE A 113 0.60 8.98 3.20
N ALA A 114 1.66 9.29 3.94
CA ALA A 114 2.98 8.79 3.61
C ALA A 114 3.06 7.28 3.90
N THR A 115 3.41 6.49 2.89
CA THR A 115 3.54 5.02 2.98
C THR A 115 5.01 4.63 3.09
N PHE A 116 5.31 3.56 3.83
CA PHE A 116 6.70 3.15 4.09
C PHE A 116 6.92 1.63 4.07
N TYR A 117 5.87 0.85 3.83
CA TYR A 117 5.93 -0.59 3.85
C TYR A 117 4.74 -1.16 3.07
N SER A 118 4.98 -2.24 2.33
CA SER A 118 3.95 -2.98 1.60
C SER A 118 4.38 -4.43 1.53
N CYS A 119 3.50 -5.36 1.92
CA CYS A 119 3.77 -6.79 1.83
C CYS A 119 2.45 -7.54 1.69
N SER A 120 2.37 -8.44 0.72
CA SER A 120 1.22 -9.33 0.49
C SER A 120 1.27 -10.60 1.35
N SER A 121 2.37 -10.83 2.06
CA SER A 121 2.70 -12.01 2.88
C SER A 121 2.89 -13.32 2.15
N GLY A 122 2.19 -13.56 1.03
CA GLY A 122 2.23 -14.81 0.27
C GLY A 122 2.15 -16.09 1.13
N LEU A 123 2.32 -17.26 0.51
CA LEU A 123 2.56 -18.52 1.25
C LEU A 123 4.03 -18.94 1.26
N ASP A 124 4.88 -18.25 0.49
CA ASP A 124 6.31 -18.49 0.48
C ASP A 124 7.01 -17.78 1.67
N LYS A 125 8.25 -18.16 1.96
CA LYS A 125 9.04 -17.56 3.06
C LYS A 125 9.84 -16.32 2.63
N ARG A 126 9.58 -15.76 1.45
CA ARG A 126 10.28 -14.56 0.95
C ARG A 126 9.67 -13.28 1.53
N HIS A 127 8.44 -13.36 2.02
CA HIS A 127 7.73 -12.26 2.63
C HIS A 127 8.18 -11.96 4.07
N HIS A 128 8.26 -10.67 4.39
CA HIS A 128 8.66 -10.19 5.73
C HIS A 128 7.50 -10.20 6.74
N ALA A 129 6.26 -10.06 6.28
CA ALA A 129 5.06 -10.12 7.11
C ALA A 129 4.42 -11.51 7.07
N TYR A 130 3.73 -11.88 8.15
CA TYR A 130 2.98 -13.15 8.25
C TYR A 130 1.54 -13.06 7.71
N HIS A 131 1.13 -11.85 7.32
CA HIS A 131 -0.17 -11.58 6.71
C HIS A 131 -0.08 -10.26 5.91
N PRO A 132 -1.02 -10.00 4.97
CA PRO A 132 -1.05 -8.79 4.18
C PRO A 132 -0.97 -7.53 5.05
N MET A 133 -0.12 -6.59 4.67
CA MET A 133 0.18 -5.41 5.47
C MET A 133 0.65 -4.23 4.63
N VAL A 134 0.17 -3.03 4.97
CA VAL A 134 0.66 -1.74 4.45
C VAL A 134 1.03 -0.83 5.62
N GLY A 135 2.24 -0.27 5.57
CA GLY A 135 2.72 0.72 6.53
C GLY A 135 2.42 2.13 6.06
N ALA A 136 1.80 2.93 6.94
CA ALA A 136 1.38 4.29 6.63
C ALA A 136 1.58 5.24 7.82
N VAL A 137 1.77 6.53 7.54
CA VAL A 137 1.85 7.62 8.52
C VAL A 137 0.82 8.69 8.17
N PRO A 138 -0.42 8.55 8.65
CA PRO A 138 -1.43 9.59 8.49
C PRO A 138 -1.24 10.69 9.53
N ASP A 139 -1.55 11.94 9.17
CA ASP A 139 -1.82 12.98 10.16
C ASP A 139 -3.15 12.71 10.90
N PRO A 140 -3.45 13.40 12.02
CA PRO A 140 -4.64 13.13 12.82
C PRO A 140 -5.98 13.23 12.07
N GLU A 141 -6.11 14.13 11.09
CA GLU A 141 -7.36 14.30 10.35
C GLU A 141 -7.56 13.14 9.35
N ARG A 142 -6.50 12.81 8.60
CA ARG A 142 -6.49 11.66 7.68
C ARG A 142 -6.66 10.34 8.43
N ALA A 143 -6.03 10.20 9.58
CA ALA A 143 -6.15 9.05 10.47
C ALA A 143 -7.60 8.81 10.91
N GLY A 144 -8.31 9.89 11.27
CA GLY A 144 -9.71 9.84 11.68
C GLY A 144 -10.65 9.37 10.56
N LEU A 145 -10.39 9.74 9.30
CA LEU A 145 -11.13 9.22 8.15
C LEU A 145 -10.78 7.76 7.87
N LEU A 146 -9.49 7.45 7.83
CA LEU A 146 -8.98 6.14 7.46
C LEU A 146 -9.45 5.04 8.43
N VAL A 147 -9.50 5.31 9.74
CA VAL A 147 -10.02 4.36 10.73
C VAL A 147 -11.42 3.87 10.38
N ARG A 148 -12.31 4.76 9.96
CA ARG A 148 -13.70 4.40 9.62
C ARG A 148 -13.74 3.46 8.42
N LEU A 149 -12.86 3.69 7.44
CA LEU A 149 -12.73 2.83 6.26
C LEU A 149 -12.15 1.47 6.64
N ILE A 150 -11.07 1.44 7.42
CA ILE A 150 -10.46 0.21 7.96
C ILE A 150 -11.51 -0.62 8.72
N GLU A 151 -12.28 0.03 9.60
CA GLU A 151 -13.36 -0.61 10.36
C GLU A 151 -14.43 -1.22 9.48
N THR A 152 -14.89 -0.47 8.49
CA THR A 152 -15.99 -0.88 7.59
C THR A 152 -15.59 -2.07 6.72
N HIS A 153 -14.31 -2.15 6.35
CA HIS A 153 -13.78 -3.18 5.46
C HIS A 153 -13.12 -4.36 6.17
N GLY A 154 -13.26 -4.45 7.50
CA GLY A 154 -12.78 -5.61 8.26
C GLY A 154 -11.25 -5.71 8.36
N CYS A 155 -10.53 -4.63 8.07
CA CYS A 155 -9.08 -4.54 8.25
C CYS A 155 -8.73 -4.18 9.70
N GLY A 156 -7.51 -4.51 10.11
CA GLY A 156 -6.93 -4.10 11.38
C GLY A 156 -5.91 -2.98 11.21
N VAL A 157 -5.55 -2.36 12.33
CA VAL A 157 -4.45 -1.41 12.41
C VAL A 157 -3.74 -1.56 13.74
N GLY A 158 -2.43 -1.76 13.67
CA GLY A 158 -1.51 -1.65 14.80
C GLY A 158 -0.65 -0.39 14.68
N GLN A 159 -0.14 0.10 15.80
CA GLN A 159 0.74 1.28 15.84
C GLN A 159 2.07 0.97 16.52
N LYS A 160 3.18 1.39 15.90
CA LYS A 160 4.53 1.30 16.47
C LYS A 160 5.33 2.54 16.11
N TYR A 161 5.89 3.21 17.13
CA TYR A 161 6.64 4.47 16.98
C TYR A 161 5.87 5.56 16.21
N GLY A 162 4.55 5.65 16.45
CA GLY A 162 3.69 6.61 15.77
C GLY A 162 3.34 6.29 14.31
N ARG A 163 3.78 5.14 13.81
CA ARG A 163 3.48 4.66 12.45
C ARG A 163 2.41 3.58 12.49
N TRP A 164 1.56 3.54 11.48
CA TRP A 164 0.50 2.55 11.36
C TRP A 164 0.91 1.38 10.49
N TYR A 165 0.46 0.19 10.90
CA TYR A 165 0.59 -1.07 10.20
C TYR A 165 -0.83 -1.58 9.97
N ILE A 166 -1.36 -1.30 8.80
CA ILE A 166 -2.70 -1.67 8.37
C ILE A 166 -2.63 -3.10 7.86
N ASN A 167 -3.51 -3.97 8.30
CA ASN A 167 -3.48 -5.39 7.95
C ASN A 167 -4.87 -5.95 7.61
N GLY A 168 -4.89 -7.11 6.97
CA GLY A 168 -6.11 -7.83 6.62
C GLY A 168 -5.90 -9.34 6.68
N SER A 169 -7.00 -10.08 6.75
CA SER A 169 -7.00 -11.55 6.67
C SER A 169 -6.66 -12.06 5.28
N SER A 170 -6.78 -11.24 4.24
CA SER A 170 -6.40 -11.56 2.87
C SER A 170 -6.06 -10.31 2.09
N ILE A 171 -5.34 -10.46 0.98
CA ILE A 171 -5.11 -9.37 0.03
C ILE A 171 -6.40 -8.84 -0.60
N LYS A 172 -7.50 -9.62 -0.60
CA LYS A 172 -8.81 -9.12 -1.05
C LYS A 172 -9.36 -8.04 -0.12
N ASP A 173 -9.14 -8.18 1.18
CA ASP A 173 -9.56 -7.20 2.17
C ASP A 173 -8.77 -5.90 2.00
N MET A 174 -7.46 -6.02 1.77
CA MET A 174 -6.57 -4.89 1.50
C MET A 174 -6.95 -4.17 0.20
N HIS A 175 -7.22 -4.91 -0.87
CA HIS A 175 -7.73 -4.39 -2.13
C HIS A 175 -9.07 -3.65 -1.94
N ALA A 176 -10.01 -4.25 -1.21
CA ALA A 176 -11.30 -3.63 -0.93
C ALA A 176 -11.16 -2.32 -0.13
N LEU A 177 -10.22 -2.27 0.83
CA LEU A 177 -9.89 -1.03 1.53
C LEU A 177 -9.30 0.02 0.58
N GLY A 178 -8.41 -0.36 -0.34
CA GLY A 178 -7.87 0.55 -1.35
C GLY A 178 -8.98 1.17 -2.23
N ARG A 179 -9.94 0.36 -2.67
CA ARG A 179 -11.14 0.83 -3.38
C ARG A 179 -11.97 1.80 -2.52
N ALA A 180 -12.09 1.55 -1.22
CA ALA A 180 -12.83 2.40 -0.31
C ALA A 180 -12.16 3.77 -0.13
N VAL A 181 -10.83 3.81 -0.01
CA VAL A 181 -10.04 5.05 0.04
C VAL A 181 -10.23 5.84 -1.26
N LEU A 182 -10.14 5.19 -2.42
CA LEU A 182 -10.38 5.83 -3.72
C LEU A 182 -11.78 6.44 -3.84
N LEU A 183 -12.82 5.72 -3.37
CA LEU A 183 -14.19 6.22 -3.38
C LEU A 183 -14.38 7.43 -2.42
N ALA A 184 -13.54 7.54 -1.39
CA ALA A 184 -13.54 8.64 -0.44
C ALA A 184 -12.63 9.81 -0.85
N ARG A 185 -12.07 9.82 -2.08
CA ARG A 185 -11.10 10.84 -2.54
C ARG A 185 -11.50 12.28 -2.27
N ASP A 186 -12.76 12.65 -2.54
CA ASP A 186 -13.23 14.02 -2.35
C ASP A 186 -13.16 14.46 -0.88
N THR A 187 -13.25 13.51 0.06
CA THR A 187 -13.14 13.78 1.50
C THR A 187 -11.68 13.96 1.91
N PHE A 188 -10.75 13.20 1.32
CA PHE A 188 -9.32 13.36 1.55
C PHE A 188 -8.77 14.64 0.91
N ASP A 189 -9.22 14.98 -0.30
CA ASP A 189 -8.81 16.19 -1.03
C ASP A 189 -9.29 17.48 -0.36
N ALA A 190 -10.36 17.40 0.43
CA ALA A 190 -10.86 18.52 1.22
C ALA A 190 -9.99 18.83 2.46
N LEU A 191 -9.09 17.93 2.86
CA LEU A 191 -8.19 18.15 3.99
C LEU A 191 -7.00 19.03 3.60
N PRO A 192 -6.44 19.81 4.55
CA PRO A 192 -5.19 20.52 4.33
C PRO A 192 -4.08 19.58 3.86
N GLN A 193 -3.24 20.04 2.93
CA GLN A 193 -2.08 19.27 2.48
C GLN A 193 -1.05 19.17 3.62
N PRO A 194 -0.45 17.99 3.88
CA PRO A 194 0.63 17.86 4.84
C PRO A 194 1.86 18.66 4.43
N ALA A 195 2.63 19.17 5.40
CA ALA A 195 3.83 19.97 5.10
C ALA A 195 4.88 19.22 4.24
N TRP A 196 5.01 17.90 4.40
CA TRP A 196 5.97 17.09 3.64
C TRP A 196 5.70 17.02 2.14
N THR A 197 4.51 17.42 1.66
CA THR A 197 4.22 17.40 0.22
C THR A 197 4.95 18.51 -0.53
N GLU A 198 5.33 19.59 0.16
CA GLU A 198 6.04 20.71 -0.44
C GLU A 198 7.51 20.33 -0.70
N GLY A 199 7.95 20.44 -1.96
CA GLY A 199 9.32 20.11 -2.37
C GLY A 199 9.61 18.62 -2.56
N LEU A 200 8.62 17.73 -2.37
CA LEU A 200 8.84 16.28 -2.49
C LEU A 200 9.16 15.85 -3.92
N THR A 201 8.48 16.41 -4.93
CA THR A 201 8.72 16.06 -6.33
C THR A 201 10.14 16.41 -6.75
N GLU A 202 10.61 17.61 -6.41
CA GLU A 202 11.96 18.08 -6.72
C GLU A 202 13.02 17.20 -6.04
N LEU A 203 12.82 16.82 -4.78
CA LEU A 203 13.74 15.91 -4.09
C LEU A 203 13.79 14.51 -4.72
N LEU A 204 12.66 13.99 -5.20
CA LEU A 204 12.63 12.70 -5.87
C LEU A 204 13.32 12.74 -7.24
N GLU A 205 13.21 13.84 -7.97
CA GLU A 205 13.95 14.06 -9.21
C GLU A 205 15.47 14.12 -8.94
N GLU A 206 15.90 14.82 -7.89
CA GLU A 206 17.31 14.89 -7.50
C GLU A 206 17.88 13.51 -7.11
N LEU A 207 17.12 12.71 -6.35
CA LEU A 207 17.56 11.37 -5.92
C LEU A 207 17.58 10.35 -7.06
N ALA A 208 16.78 10.53 -8.12
CA ALA A 208 16.77 9.64 -9.27
C ALA A 208 18.03 9.79 -10.16
N ASP A 209 18.74 10.92 -10.03
CA ASP A 209 19.96 11.24 -10.78
C ASP A 209 21.26 10.79 -10.06
N GLU A 210 21.18 10.26 -8.83
CA GLU A 210 22.30 9.75 -8.01
C GLU A 210 22.63 8.26 -8.26
#